data_AF-A0A1Y2AKI2-F1
#
_entry.id   AF-A0A1Y2AKI2-F1
#
_cell.length_a   1.000
_cell.length_b   1.000
_cell.length_c   1.000
_cell.angle_alpha   90.00
_cell.angle_beta   90.00
_cell.angle_gamma   90.00
#
_symmetry.space_group_name_H-M   'P 1'
#
loop_
_entity.id
_entity.type
_entity.pdbx_description
1 polymer ?
#
loop_
_entity_poly.entity_id
_entity_poly.type
_entity_poly.pdbx_seq_one_letter_code
_entity_poly.pdbx_strand_id
1 'polypeptide(L)' 'NKDLKMFTSVCHSLGIPFIVDDNYLEIKKCGLRNDEHIKKLYGFKNFIENHYVILLLYN' A
#
# COMPACT_ATOMS: atom_id res chain seq x y z
N ASN A 1 11.22 -10.73 7.41
CA ASN A 1 10.19 -11.23 6.47
C ASN A 1 10.30 -10.44 5.16
N LYS A 2 10.62 -11.09 4.02
CA LYS A 2 10.86 -10.42 2.72
C LYS A 2 9.57 -9.84 2.13
N ASP A 3 8.46 -10.54 2.27
CA ASP A 3 7.16 -10.13 1.73
C ASP A 3 6.66 -8.87 2.41
N LEU A 4 6.85 -8.78 3.74
CA LEU A 4 6.54 -7.57 4.49
C LEU A 4 7.36 -6.37 3.99
N LYS A 5 8.65 -6.55 3.70
CA LYS A 5 9.51 -5.47 3.18
C LYS A 5 9.01 -4.97 1.82
N MET A 6 8.71 -5.91 0.91
CA MET A 6 8.14 -5.58 -0.39
C MET A 6 6.82 -4.82 -0.23
N PHE A 7 5.91 -5.33 0.61
CA PHE A 7 4.61 -4.70 0.82
C PHE A 7 4.75 -3.30 1.41
N THR A 8 5.64 -3.09 2.40
CA THR A 8 5.91 -1.76 2.95
C THR A 8 6.46 -0.81 1.89
N SER A 9 7.34 -1.28 0.99
CA SER A 9 7.84 -0.45 -0.11
C SER A 9 6.73 -0.05 -1.08
N VAL A 10 5.81 -0.97 -1.41
CA VAL A 10 4.64 -0.66 -2.24
C VAL A 10 3.75 0.39 -1.55
N CYS A 11 3.46 0.22 -0.27
CA CYS A 11 2.69 1.21 0.49
C CYS A 11 3.34 2.59 0.44
N HIS A 12 4.65 2.68 0.68
CA HIS A 12 5.39 3.94 0.58
C HIS A 12 5.33 4.56 -0.82
N SER A 13 5.49 3.76 -1.88
CA SER A 13 5.38 4.26 -3.26
C SER A 13 3.98 4.79 -3.61
N LEU A 14 2.94 4.28 -2.97
CA LEU A 14 1.56 4.77 -3.10
C LEU A 14 1.26 5.96 -2.17
N GLY A 15 2.22 6.40 -1.36
CA GLY A 15 2.02 7.45 -0.36
C GLY A 15 1.14 7.01 0.81
N ILE A 16 1.17 5.71 1.16
CA ILE A 16 0.43 5.15 2.29
C ILE A 16 1.42 4.91 3.45
N PRO A 17 1.31 5.63 4.57
CA PRO A 17 2.07 5.31 5.76
C PRO A 17 1.63 3.95 6.32
N PHE A 18 2.56 3.01 6.45
CA PHE A 18 2.25 1.67 6.98
C PHE A 18 1.85 1.73 8.47
N ILE A 19 2.50 2.63 9.21
CA ILE A 19 2.25 2.93 10.62
C ILE A 19 2.06 4.45 10.73
N VAL A 20 1.10 4.88 11.54
CA VAL A 20 0.86 6.28 11.88
C VAL A 20 0.91 6.46 13.39
N ASP A 21 1.39 7.60 13.86
CA ASP A 21 1.39 7.94 15.28
C ASP A 21 0.06 8.57 15.69
N ASP A 22 -0.52 8.08 16.79
CA ASP A 22 -1.61 8.73 17.49
C ASP A 22 -1.03 9.47 18.69
N ASN A 23 -0.81 10.78 18.52
CA ASN A 23 -0.21 11.63 19.54
C ASN A 23 -1.14 11.87 20.75
N TYR A 24 -2.45 11.60 20.64
CA TYR A 24 -3.37 11.75 21.76
C TYR A 24 -3.31 10.54 22.70
N LEU A 25 -3.19 9.34 22.12
CA LEU A 25 -3.12 8.09 22.86
C LEU A 25 -1.69 7.60 23.11
N GLU A 26 -0.69 8.27 22.57
CA GLU A 26 0.73 7.87 22.58
C GLU A 26 0.98 6.45 22.03
N ILE A 27 0.19 6.04 21.03
CA ILE A 27 0.30 4.72 20.40
C ILE A 27 0.56 4.79 18.90
N LYS A 28 1.12 3.72 18.36
CA LYS A 28 1.21 3.50 16.91
C LYS A 28 -0.05 2.79 16.41
N LYS A 29 -0.67 3.33 15.37
CA LYS A 29 -1.83 2.75 14.69
C LYS A 29 -1.46 2.23 13.30
N CYS A 30 -2.23 1.25 12.83
CA CYS A 30 -2.13 0.75 11.46
C CYS A 30 -2.61 1.83 10.50
N GLY A 31 -1.72 2.32 9.64
CA GLY A 31 -2.04 3.39 8.70
C GLY A 31 -2.87 2.93 7.50
N LEU A 32 -3.13 1.63 7.35
CA LEU A 32 -3.87 1.08 6.22
C LEU A 32 -5.40 1.30 6.30
N ARG A 33 -5.94 1.66 7.48
CA ARG A 33 -7.39 1.74 7.76
C ARG A 33 -8.03 3.10 7.44
N ASN A 34 -7.52 3.79 6.42
CA ASN A 34 -8.07 5.05 5.93
C ASN A 34 -8.72 4.84 4.56
N ASP A 35 -9.87 5.45 4.30
CA ASP A 35 -10.63 5.27 3.06
C ASP A 35 -9.82 5.61 1.79
N GLU A 36 -8.99 6.66 1.85
CA GLU A 36 -8.11 7.03 0.74
C GLU A 36 -7.04 5.95 0.49
N HIS A 37 -6.46 5.41 1.56
CA HIS A 37 -5.45 4.36 1.47
C HIS A 37 -6.05 3.05 0.96
N ILE A 38 -7.27 2.70 1.41
CA ILE A 38 -8.02 1.55 0.90
C ILE A 38 -8.27 1.69 -0.60
N LYS A 39 -8.64 2.88 -1.08
CA LYS A 39 -8.85 3.15 -2.51
C LYS A 39 -7.57 2.96 -3.33
N LYS A 40 -6.42 3.44 -2.83
CA LYS A 40 -5.11 3.24 -3.46
C LYS A 40 -4.72 1.76 -3.53
N LEU A 41 -4.89 1.02 -2.44
CA LEU A 41 -4.63 -0.43 -2.39
C LEU A 41 -5.56 -1.21 -3.32
N TYR A 42 -6.81 -0.79 -3.46
CA TYR A 42 -7.74 -1.37 -4.42
C TYR A 42 -7.29 -1.15 -5.86
N GLY A 43 -6.77 0.04 -6.18
CA GLY A 43 -6.13 0.31 -7.47
C GLY A 43 -4.94 -0.62 -7.75
N PHE A 44 -4.08 -0.82 -6.76
CA PHE A 44 -2.94 -1.76 -6.86
C PHE A 44 -3.40 -3.22 -7.04
N LYS A 45 -4.44 -3.64 -6.32
CA LYS A 45 -5.05 -4.97 -6.48
C LYS A 45 -5.54 -5.17 -7.92
N ASN A 46 -6.34 -4.23 -8.42
CA ASN A 46 -6.84 -4.29 -9.80
C ASN A 46 -5.69 -4.32 -10.80
N PHE A 47 -4.60 -3.59 -10.54
CA PHE A 47 -3.45 -3.57 -11.41
C PHE A 47 -2.76 -4.93 -11.57
N ILE A 48 -2.60 -5.65 -10.45
CA ILE A 48 -2.00 -7.00 -10.44
C ILE A 48 -2.96 -8.01 -11.08
N GLU A 49 -4.23 -8.02 -10.67
CA GLU A 49 -5.21 -9.02 -11.10
C GLU A 49 -5.51 -8.93 -12.60
N ASN A 50 -5.45 -7.74 -13.19
CA ASN A 50 -5.65 -7.54 -14.63
C ASN A 50 -4.36 -7.64 -15.45
N HIS A 51 -3.25 -8.08 -14.84
CA HIS A 51 -1.97 -8.31 -15.52
C HIS A 51 -1.45 -7.13 -16.36
N TYR A 52 -1.75 -5.88 -16.00
CA TYR A 52 -1.27 -4.71 -16.77
C TYR A 52 0.27 -4.63 -16.82
N VAL A 53 0.97 -5.26 -15.88
CA VAL A 53 2.43 -5.45 -15.91
C VAL A 53 2.89 -6.21 -17.16
N ILE A 54 2.13 -7.23 -17.59
CA ILE A 54 2.46 -8.00 -18.79
C ILE A 54 2.38 -7.06 -20.01
N LEU A 55 1.33 -6.26 -20.15
CA LEU A 55 1.22 -5.32 -21.27
C LEU A 55 2.35 -4.27 -21.33
N LEU A 56 2.86 -3.82 -20.18
CA LEU A 56 3.94 -2.83 -20.12
C LEU A 56 5.32 -3.42 -20.42
N LEU A 57 5.55 -4.71 -20.18
CA LEU A 57 6.83 -5.39 -20.45
C LEU A 57 6.97 -5.87 -21.90
N TYR A 58 5.87 -5.89 -22.67
CA TYR A 58 5.85 -6.29 -24.07
C TYR A 58 5.73 -5.11 -25.06
N ASN A 59 5.87 -3.87 -24.56
CA ASN A 59 6.06 -2.65 -25.37
C ASN A 59 7.48 -2.11 -25.17
#